data_AF-A0A2K9NDA2-F1
#
_entry.id   AF-A0A2K9NDA2-F1
#
_cell.length_a   1.000
_cell.length_b   1.000
_cell.length_c   1.000
_cell.angle_alpha   90.00
_cell.angle_beta   90.00
_cell.angle_gamma   90.00
#
_symmetry.space_group_name_H-M   'P 1'
#
loop_
_entity.id
_entity.type
_entity.pdbx_description
1 polymer ?
#
loop_
_entity_poly.entity_id
_entity_poly.type
_entity_poly.pdbx_seq_one_letter_code
_entity_poly.pdbx_strand_id
1 'polypeptide(L)'
;MIPAPFQTLVRVAKDTPGVPVTLADFNPTFLPRFFAFAAEKARGRYAFCLVNPMGRVVLSYADPCTVLTADRTALAKAMTAVQIGYGSDIWGDGFNPQLAGMPGLCAYKGSRALLVPASPHPLYLGCLGVSSGAAGDDDPLCHTLADFILTEAALDPGSVVALQ
;
A
#
# COMPACT_ATOMS: atom_id res chain seq x y z
N MET A 1 16.18 9.45 -27.28
CA MET A 1 15.51 10.29 -26.27
C MET A 1 14.77 9.34 -25.34
N ILE A 2 15.16 9.25 -24.08
CA ILE A 2 14.51 8.35 -23.09
C ILE A 2 13.36 9.15 -22.47
N PRO A 3 12.12 8.63 -22.40
CA PRO A 3 11.02 9.31 -21.72
C PRO A 3 11.41 9.64 -20.28
N ALA A 4 11.06 10.84 -19.81
CA ALA A 4 11.22 11.18 -18.40
C ALA A 4 10.23 10.35 -17.57
N PRO A 5 10.64 9.78 -16.42
CA PRO A 5 9.76 8.97 -15.60
C PRO A 5 8.57 9.79 -15.09
N PHE A 6 7.40 9.14 -14.94
CA PHE A 6 6.23 9.78 -14.35
C PHE A 6 6.51 10.15 -12.88
N GLN A 7 6.35 11.43 -12.56
CA GLN A 7 6.56 11.98 -11.22
C GLN A 7 5.25 12.44 -10.61
N THR A 8 5.11 12.28 -9.30
CA THR A 8 4.00 12.85 -8.52
C THR A 8 4.50 13.31 -7.15
N LEU A 9 3.60 13.89 -6.37
CA LEU A 9 3.84 14.25 -4.97
C LEU A 9 3.13 13.25 -4.06
N VAL A 10 3.91 12.55 -3.25
CA VAL A 10 3.40 11.75 -2.13
C VAL A 10 3.84 12.44 -0.88
N ARG A 11 2.94 12.68 0.07
CA ARG A 11 3.37 13.29 1.32
C ARG A 11 3.65 12.18 2.34
N VAL A 12 4.53 12.47 3.29
CA VAL A 12 5.02 11.48 4.27
C VAL A 12 4.46 11.75 5.67
N ALA A 13 3.91 12.95 5.89
CA ALA A 13 3.12 13.32 7.06
C ALA A 13 2.09 14.40 6.69
N LYS A 14 1.01 14.49 7.47
CA LYS A 14 -0.19 15.31 7.22
C LYS A 14 0.10 16.76 6.80
N ASP A 15 1.06 17.41 7.47
CA ASP A 15 1.41 18.83 7.28
C ASP A 15 2.76 19.02 6.55
N THR A 16 3.29 17.97 5.96
CA THR A 16 4.53 18.07 5.17
C THR A 16 4.23 18.43 3.71
N PRO A 17 5.08 19.26 3.08
CA PRO A 17 5.08 19.40 1.64
C PRO A 17 5.17 18.03 0.98
N GLY A 18 4.47 17.85 -0.14
CA GLY A 18 4.57 16.62 -0.93
C GLY A 18 6.02 16.36 -1.31
N VAL A 19 6.47 15.14 -1.12
CA VAL A 19 7.79 14.68 -1.54
C VAL A 19 7.69 14.27 -3.01
N PRO A 20 8.55 14.78 -3.90
CA PRO A 20 8.61 14.30 -5.27
C PRO A 20 9.02 12.83 -5.26
N VAL A 21 8.21 12.00 -5.90
CA VAL A 21 8.46 10.56 -6.05
C VAL A 21 8.41 10.17 -7.51
N THR A 22 9.18 9.14 -7.85
CA THR A 22 9.06 8.48 -9.15
C THR A 22 8.06 7.34 -9.03
N LEU A 23 7.08 7.29 -9.92
CA LEU A 23 6.14 6.17 -9.95
C LEU A 23 6.87 4.88 -10.35
N ALA A 24 6.60 3.81 -9.63
CA ALA A 24 7.15 2.49 -9.91
C ALA A 24 6.07 1.42 -9.73
N ASP A 25 6.34 0.24 -10.27
CA ASP A 25 5.52 -0.95 -10.10
C ASP A 25 6.39 -2.14 -9.68
N PHE A 26 5.73 -3.20 -9.22
CA PHE A 26 6.40 -4.43 -8.83
C PHE A 26 6.91 -5.17 -10.05
N ASN A 27 8.13 -5.68 -9.97
CA ASN A 27 8.58 -6.69 -10.92
C ASN A 27 7.73 -7.97 -10.72
N PRO A 28 7.14 -8.55 -11.78
CA PRO A 28 6.38 -9.79 -11.66
C PRO A 28 7.14 -10.94 -10.98
N THR A 29 8.47 -10.96 -11.04
CA THR A 29 9.29 -12.00 -10.37
C THR A 29 9.33 -11.87 -8.84
N PHE A 30 9.05 -10.69 -8.30
CA PHE A 30 9.00 -10.44 -6.87
C PHE A 30 7.69 -10.96 -6.23
N LEU A 31 6.58 -10.84 -6.95
CA LEU A 31 5.23 -11.11 -6.44
C LEU A 31 5.04 -12.52 -5.84
N PRO A 32 5.58 -13.62 -6.41
CA PRO A 32 5.42 -14.95 -5.82
C PRO A 32 6.05 -15.08 -4.43
N ARG A 33 7.21 -14.45 -4.20
CA ARG A 33 7.92 -14.48 -2.90
C ARG A 33 7.12 -13.72 -1.85
N PHE A 34 6.68 -12.51 -2.20
CA PHE A 34 5.82 -11.73 -1.33
C PHE A 34 4.51 -12.45 -1.02
N PHE A 35 3.85 -13.03 -2.03
CA PHE A 35 2.59 -13.74 -1.83
C PHE A 35 2.75 -14.92 -0.87
N ALA A 36 3.78 -15.74 -1.01
CA ALA A 36 4.03 -16.88 -0.13
C ALA A 36 4.19 -16.43 1.34
N PHE A 37 5.02 -15.41 1.57
CA PHE A 37 5.19 -14.81 2.89
C PHE A 37 3.88 -14.22 3.44
N ALA A 38 3.19 -13.41 2.63
CA ALA A 38 2.00 -12.69 3.05
C ALA A 38 0.81 -13.61 3.32
N ALA A 39 0.61 -14.64 2.51
CA ALA A 39 -0.45 -15.64 2.71
C ALA A 39 -0.24 -16.43 4.00
N GLU A 40 1.01 -16.76 4.36
CA GLU A 40 1.33 -17.41 5.63
C GLU A 40 0.94 -16.51 6.83
N LYS A 41 1.30 -15.22 6.77
CA LYS A 41 1.00 -14.26 7.85
C LYS A 41 -0.48 -13.89 7.94
N ALA A 42 -1.19 -13.89 6.81
CA ALA A 42 -2.62 -13.57 6.76
C ALA A 42 -3.53 -14.75 7.16
N ARG A 43 -2.96 -15.95 7.33
CA ARG A 43 -3.71 -17.18 7.50
C ARG A 43 -4.73 -17.12 8.65
N GLY A 44 -5.92 -17.63 8.39
CA GLY A 44 -6.97 -17.83 9.38
C GLY A 44 -7.80 -16.59 9.73
N ARG A 45 -7.39 -15.38 9.31
CA ARG A 45 -8.08 -14.16 9.77
C ARG A 45 -8.05 -12.96 8.84
N TYR A 46 -7.14 -12.87 7.88
CA TYR A 46 -6.93 -11.63 7.13
C TYR A 46 -7.09 -11.79 5.62
N ALA A 47 -7.44 -10.67 4.99
CA ALA A 47 -7.29 -10.40 3.58
C ALA A 47 -6.29 -9.24 3.38
N PHE A 48 -5.64 -9.20 2.23
CA PHE A 48 -4.79 -8.09 1.84
C PHE A 48 -4.92 -7.77 0.35
N CYS A 49 -4.63 -6.53 0.00
CA CYS A 49 -4.65 -6.03 -1.36
C CYS A 49 -3.48 -5.07 -1.59
N LEU A 50 -2.78 -5.26 -2.70
CA LEU A 50 -1.71 -4.41 -3.17
C LEU A 50 -2.18 -3.68 -4.42
N VAL A 51 -2.13 -2.35 -4.38
CA VAL A 51 -2.57 -1.47 -5.48
C VAL A 51 -1.39 -0.61 -5.88
N ASN A 52 -1.07 -0.56 -7.18
CA ASN A 52 0.00 0.28 -7.68
C ASN A 52 -0.40 1.77 -7.74
N PRO A 53 0.51 2.70 -8.05
CA PRO A 53 0.18 4.12 -8.11
C PRO A 53 -0.88 4.50 -9.14
N MET A 54 -1.11 3.64 -10.14
CA MET A 54 -2.14 3.83 -11.17
C MET A 54 -3.52 3.35 -10.73
N GLY A 55 -3.69 2.89 -9.49
CA GLY A 55 -4.95 2.35 -9.00
C GLY A 55 -5.25 0.93 -9.50
N ARG A 56 -4.27 0.24 -10.09
CA ARG A 56 -4.41 -1.15 -10.53
C ARG A 56 -4.12 -2.09 -9.37
N VAL A 57 -4.98 -3.07 -9.16
CA VAL A 57 -4.72 -4.19 -8.25
C VAL A 57 -3.59 -5.05 -8.82
N VAL A 58 -2.48 -5.12 -8.10
CA VAL A 58 -1.31 -5.94 -8.43
C VAL A 58 -1.45 -7.34 -7.84
N LEU A 59 -1.93 -7.42 -6.61
CA LEU A 59 -2.12 -8.66 -5.88
C LEU A 59 -3.28 -8.51 -4.90
N SER A 60 -4.11 -9.54 -4.80
CA SER A 60 -5.18 -9.59 -3.79
C SER A 60 -5.30 -11.02 -3.27
N TYR A 61 -5.52 -11.13 -1.97
CA TYR A 61 -5.67 -12.40 -1.27
C TYR A 61 -6.70 -12.25 -0.16
N ALA A 62 -7.51 -13.28 0.02
CA ALA A 62 -8.39 -13.43 1.17
C ALA A 62 -8.26 -14.87 1.66
N ASP A 63 -7.89 -15.03 2.93
CA ASP A 63 -7.88 -16.35 3.54
C ASP A 63 -9.32 -16.89 3.65
N PRO A 64 -9.60 -18.17 3.32
CA PRO A 64 -10.96 -18.71 3.35
C PRO A 64 -11.66 -18.61 4.71
N CYS A 65 -10.91 -18.47 5.81
CA CYS A 65 -11.44 -18.34 7.16
C CYS A 65 -11.70 -16.87 7.55
N THR A 66 -11.29 -15.88 6.75
CA THR A 66 -11.60 -14.48 7.02
C THR A 66 -13.08 -14.16 6.76
N VAL A 67 -13.56 -13.04 7.30
CA VAL A 67 -14.95 -12.62 7.07
C VAL A 67 -15.15 -12.15 5.62
N LEU A 68 -16.35 -12.37 5.09
CA LEU A 68 -16.69 -12.12 3.67
C LEU A 68 -16.48 -10.69 3.17
N THR A 69 -16.33 -9.72 4.07
CA THR A 69 -16.12 -8.30 3.73
C THR A 69 -14.67 -7.86 3.81
N ALA A 70 -13.77 -8.72 4.31
CA ALA A 70 -12.38 -8.35 4.56
C ALA A 70 -11.61 -8.02 3.28
N ASP A 71 -11.87 -8.75 2.19
CA ASP A 71 -11.29 -8.51 0.86
C ASP A 71 -11.64 -7.13 0.31
N ARG A 72 -12.93 -6.78 0.32
CA ARG A 72 -13.45 -5.48 -0.12
C ARG A 72 -12.92 -4.36 0.75
N THR A 73 -12.82 -4.60 2.05
CA THR A 73 -12.29 -3.62 3.01
C THR A 73 -10.79 -3.39 2.79
N ALA A 74 -10.00 -4.46 2.61
CA ALA A 74 -8.58 -4.35 2.30
C ALA A 74 -8.33 -3.58 0.99
N LEU A 75 -9.10 -3.90 -0.06
CA LEU A 75 -9.06 -3.16 -1.33
C LEU A 75 -9.42 -1.69 -1.14
N ALA A 76 -10.52 -1.39 -0.44
CA ALA A 76 -10.97 -0.02 -0.24
C ALA A 76 -9.95 0.81 0.53
N LYS A 77 -9.28 0.24 1.54
CA LYS A 77 -8.19 0.90 2.27
C LYS A 77 -6.98 1.19 1.37
N ALA A 78 -6.58 0.23 0.54
CA ALA A 78 -5.47 0.41 -0.39
C ALA A 78 -5.77 1.48 -1.44
N MET A 79 -6.96 1.43 -2.06
CA MET A 79 -7.42 2.41 -3.06
C MET A 79 -7.52 3.81 -2.47
N THR A 80 -8.09 3.93 -1.27
CA THR A 80 -8.17 5.21 -0.55
C THR A 80 -6.78 5.78 -0.33
N ALA A 81 -5.83 4.95 0.11
CA ALA A 81 -4.46 5.35 0.35
C ALA A 81 -3.74 5.83 -0.93
N VAL A 82 -3.98 5.17 -2.07
CA VAL A 82 -3.46 5.61 -3.39
C VAL A 82 -4.09 6.94 -3.79
N GLN A 83 -5.41 7.09 -3.68
CA GLN A 83 -6.14 8.29 -4.10
C GLN A 83 -5.73 9.54 -3.32
N ILE A 84 -5.47 9.41 -2.03
CA ILE A 84 -5.06 10.53 -1.17
C ILE A 84 -3.53 10.71 -1.15
N GLY A 85 -2.78 9.71 -1.62
CA GLY A 85 -1.32 9.71 -1.61
C GLY A 85 -0.70 9.46 -0.23
N TYR A 86 -1.34 8.65 0.64
CA TYR A 86 -0.89 8.35 2.01
C TYR A 86 -1.47 7.06 2.59
N GLY A 87 -0.73 6.36 3.45
CA GLY A 87 -1.24 5.22 4.24
C GLY A 87 -2.06 5.62 5.48
N SER A 88 -2.67 4.62 6.12
CA SER A 88 -3.44 4.81 7.36
C SER A 88 -2.60 5.05 8.60
N ASP A 89 -1.29 4.82 8.52
CA ASP A 89 -0.30 5.17 9.53
C ASP A 89 -0.33 6.68 9.88
N ILE A 90 -0.81 7.52 8.96
CA ILE A 90 -0.94 8.97 9.15
C ILE A 90 -2.36 9.38 9.62
N TRP A 91 -3.33 8.45 9.65
CA TRP A 91 -4.73 8.76 10.01
C TRP A 91 -4.95 8.98 11.52
N GLY A 92 -4.12 8.38 12.38
CA GLY A 92 -4.33 8.35 13.84
C GLY A 92 -4.44 9.71 14.54
N ASP A 93 -3.63 10.70 14.14
CA ASP A 93 -3.47 11.95 14.92
C ASP A 93 -4.13 13.18 14.27
N GLY A 94 -4.76 13.02 13.11
CA GLY A 94 -5.22 14.19 12.37
C GLY A 94 -6.08 13.92 11.15
N PHE A 95 -6.66 12.73 11.03
CA PHE A 95 -7.59 12.43 9.96
C PHE A 95 -8.72 13.49 9.92
N ASN A 96 -8.89 14.16 8.78
CA ASN A 96 -9.96 15.12 8.60
C ASN A 96 -11.30 14.35 8.69
N PRO A 97 -12.14 14.57 9.72
CA PRO A 97 -13.39 13.83 9.89
C PRO A 97 -14.30 13.90 8.66
N GLN A 98 -14.16 14.96 7.85
CA GLN A 98 -14.90 15.14 6.60
C GLN A 98 -14.53 14.09 5.55
N LEU A 99 -13.30 13.58 5.55
CA LEU A 99 -12.86 12.51 4.62
C LEU A 99 -13.41 11.13 5.03
N ALA A 100 -13.74 10.89 6.32
CA ALA A 100 -14.24 9.59 6.78
C ALA A 100 -15.69 9.38 6.35
N GLY A 101 -16.41 10.48 6.11
CA GLY A 101 -17.76 10.47 5.59
C GLY A 101 -17.83 10.56 4.06
N MET A 102 -16.71 10.68 3.35
CA MET A 102 -16.74 10.75 1.89
C MET A 102 -17.13 9.39 1.30
N PRO A 103 -18.23 9.33 0.52
CA PRO A 103 -18.63 8.10 -0.13
C PRO A 103 -17.50 7.55 -1.00
N GLY A 104 -17.15 6.27 -0.80
CA GLY A 104 -16.11 5.59 -1.56
C GLY A 104 -14.71 5.61 -0.93
N LEU A 105 -14.50 6.33 0.18
CA LEU A 105 -13.25 6.27 0.95
C LEU A 105 -13.38 5.31 2.15
N CYS A 106 -12.31 4.56 2.42
CA CYS A 106 -12.20 3.67 3.56
C CYS A 106 -11.06 4.16 4.46
N ALA A 107 -11.42 5.03 5.41
CA ALA A 107 -10.51 5.70 6.31
C ALA A 107 -10.25 4.94 7.64
N TYR A 108 -10.11 3.61 7.58
CA TYR A 108 -9.76 2.79 8.74
C TYR A 108 -8.33 2.25 8.68
N LYS A 109 -7.63 2.29 9.81
CA LYS A 109 -6.34 1.64 10.06
C LYS A 109 -6.18 0.29 9.35
N GLY A 110 -5.01 0.04 8.76
CA GLY A 110 -4.69 -1.14 7.96
C GLY A 110 -4.33 -0.84 6.50
N SER A 111 -3.81 0.34 6.17
CA SER A 111 -3.14 0.60 4.88
C SER A 111 -1.81 1.32 5.05
N ARG A 112 -0.92 1.15 4.08
CA ARG A 112 0.39 1.79 4.09
C ARG A 112 0.86 2.14 2.68
N ALA A 113 1.37 3.36 2.51
CA ALA A 113 2.06 3.75 1.30
C ALA A 113 3.44 3.10 1.24
N LEU A 114 3.84 2.63 0.06
CA LEU A 114 5.08 1.90 -0.15
C LEU A 114 6.08 2.81 -0.86
N LEU A 115 6.96 3.43 -0.08
CA LEU A 115 8.01 4.33 -0.53
C LEU A 115 9.38 3.68 -0.37
N VAL A 116 10.00 3.30 -1.49
CA VAL A 116 11.35 2.74 -1.50
C VAL A 116 12.34 3.89 -1.56
N PRO A 117 13.30 3.98 -0.61
CA PRO A 117 14.36 4.98 -0.68
C PRO A 117 15.18 4.82 -1.98
N ALA A 118 15.27 5.90 -2.76
CA ALA A 118 16.04 5.94 -4.01
C ALA A 118 16.54 7.36 -4.30
N SER A 119 17.53 7.50 -5.18
CA SER A 119 18.12 8.78 -5.59
C SER A 119 17.89 9.01 -7.09
N PRO A 120 17.50 10.23 -7.54
CA PRO A 120 17.35 11.46 -6.76
C PRO A 120 16.04 11.56 -5.95
N HIS A 121 15.06 10.71 -6.24
CA HIS A 121 13.75 10.71 -5.61
C HIS A 121 13.34 9.30 -5.19
N PRO A 122 12.60 9.13 -4.08
CA PRO A 122 12.03 7.84 -3.69
C PRO A 122 11.13 7.25 -4.79
N LEU A 123 11.05 5.91 -4.83
CA LEU A 123 10.10 5.21 -5.70
C LEU A 123 8.80 4.99 -4.94
N TYR A 124 7.66 5.33 -5.55
CA TYR A 124 6.34 5.04 -5.01
C TYR A 124 5.73 3.85 -5.73
N LEU A 125 5.51 2.76 -4.98
CA LEU A 125 4.95 1.49 -5.48
C LEU A 125 3.43 1.39 -5.33
N GLY A 126 2.79 2.42 -4.77
CA GLY A 126 1.37 2.42 -4.44
C GLY A 126 1.14 2.09 -2.97
N CYS A 127 0.07 1.34 -2.66
CA CYS A 127 -0.35 1.08 -1.30
C CYS A 127 -0.73 -0.38 -1.06
N LEU A 128 -0.41 -0.84 0.15
CA LEU A 128 -0.94 -2.06 0.74
C LEU A 128 -2.18 -1.73 1.57
N GLY A 129 -3.20 -2.57 1.51
CA GLY A 129 -4.33 -2.60 2.42
C GLY A 129 -4.49 -3.99 3.02
N VAL A 130 -4.83 -4.06 4.29
CA VAL A 130 -5.05 -5.29 5.07
C VAL A 130 -6.37 -5.16 5.81
N SER A 131 -7.11 -6.26 5.89
CA SER A 131 -8.25 -6.32 6.80
C SER A 131 -8.54 -7.70 7.35
N SER A 132 -8.90 -7.75 8.62
CA SER A 132 -9.57 -8.88 9.29
C SER A 132 -11.10 -8.76 9.23
N GLY A 133 -11.61 -7.65 8.70
CA GLY A 133 -13.01 -7.23 8.75
C GLY A 133 -13.47 -6.64 10.08
N ALA A 134 -12.61 -6.56 11.09
CA ALA A 134 -12.82 -5.75 12.29
C ALA A 134 -12.05 -4.42 12.18
N ALA A 135 -12.67 -3.32 12.58
CA ALA A 135 -12.00 -2.02 12.56
C ALA A 135 -10.89 -1.97 13.63
N GLY A 136 -9.64 -1.74 13.20
CA GLY A 136 -8.52 -1.40 14.08
C GLY A 136 -7.53 -2.51 14.44
N ASP A 137 -7.76 -3.77 14.04
CA ASP A 137 -6.87 -4.91 14.33
C ASP A 137 -5.91 -5.26 13.17
N ASP A 138 -5.80 -4.36 12.18
CA ASP A 138 -5.18 -4.64 10.89
C ASP A 138 -3.77 -4.03 10.74
N ASP A 139 -3.46 -3.01 11.54
CA ASP A 139 -2.19 -2.26 11.47
C ASP A 139 -0.95 -3.17 11.67
N PRO A 140 -0.88 -4.06 12.68
CA PRO A 140 0.34 -4.84 12.92
C PRO A 140 0.74 -5.73 11.73
N LEU A 141 -0.24 -6.38 11.11
CA LEU A 141 0.00 -7.19 9.91
C LEU A 141 0.34 -6.29 8.71
N CYS A 142 -0.38 -5.18 8.53
CA CYS A 142 -0.06 -4.21 7.48
C CYS A 142 1.39 -3.72 7.55
N HIS A 143 1.88 -3.40 8.75
CA HIS A 143 3.28 -3.03 8.97
C HIS A 143 4.23 -4.15 8.60
N THR A 144 4.00 -5.36 9.10
CA THR A 144 4.82 -6.55 8.82
C THR A 144 4.95 -6.83 7.31
N LEU A 145 3.83 -6.76 6.59
CA LEU A 145 3.81 -7.00 5.15
C LEU A 145 4.48 -5.88 4.35
N ALA A 146 4.24 -4.62 4.73
CA ALA A 146 4.87 -3.47 4.09
C ALA A 146 6.38 -3.44 4.33
N ASP A 147 6.84 -3.73 5.54
CA ASP A 147 8.27 -3.75 5.87
C ASP A 147 9.02 -4.83 5.11
N PHE A 148 8.39 -5.99 4.87
CA PHE A 148 8.94 -7.02 3.98
C PHE A 148 9.16 -6.47 2.57
N ILE A 149 8.15 -5.83 1.98
CA ILE A 149 8.27 -5.24 0.63
C ILE A 149 9.40 -4.22 0.57
N LEU A 150 9.42 -3.28 1.52
CA LEU A 150 10.39 -2.19 1.53
C LEU A 150 11.81 -2.69 1.75
N THR A 151 11.99 -3.70 2.61
CA THR A 151 13.29 -4.34 2.85
C THR A 151 13.78 -5.05 1.60
N GLU A 152 12.93 -5.86 0.97
CA GLU A 152 13.31 -6.61 -0.23
C GLU A 152 13.60 -5.68 -1.41
N ALA A 153 12.79 -4.64 -1.62
CA ALA A 153 13.01 -3.66 -2.69
C ALA A 153 14.27 -2.81 -2.46
N ALA A 154 14.68 -2.58 -1.21
CA ALA A 154 15.93 -1.91 -0.88
C ALA A 154 17.16 -2.81 -1.08
N LEU A 155 17.02 -4.12 -0.85
CA LEU A 155 18.11 -5.10 -1.03
C LEU A 155 18.30 -5.51 -2.49
N ASP A 156 17.21 -5.65 -3.25
CA ASP A 156 17.22 -6.00 -4.66
C ASP A 156 16.39 -5.00 -5.47
N PRO A 157 17.02 -3.93 -5.99
CA PRO A 157 16.35 -2.93 -6.82
C PRO A 157 15.68 -3.52 -8.06
N GLY A 158 16.09 -4.70 -8.52
CA GLY A 158 15.44 -5.41 -9.63
C GLY A 158 14.02 -5.89 -9.31
N SER A 159 13.63 -5.90 -8.03
CA SER A 159 12.27 -6.25 -7.57
C SER A 159 11.21 -5.18 -7.91
N VAL A 160 11.64 -3.98 -8.32
CA VAL A 160 10.75 -2.86 -8.69
C VAL A 160 11.18 -2.23 -10.00
N VAL A 161 10.23 -1.68 -10.76
CA VAL A 161 10.48 -1.08 -12.06
C VAL A 161 9.85 0.30 -12.12
N ALA A 162 10.65 1.34 -12.38
CA ALA A 162 10.13 2.68 -12.60
C ALA A 162 9.20 2.72 -13.82
N LEU A 163 8.06 3.39 -13.68
CA LEU A 163 7.11 3.58 -14.78
C LEU A 163 7.63 4.69 -15.72
N GLN A 164 7.67 4.37 -17.02
CA GLN A 164 8.03 5.29 -18.10
C GLN A 164 6.80 5.99 -18.65
#